data_AF-A0A2D8XEP0-F1
#
_entry.id   AF-A0A2D8XEP0-F1
#
_cell.length_a   1.000
_cell.length_b   1.000
_cell.length_c   1.000
_cell.angle_alpha   90.00
_cell.angle_beta   90.00
_cell.angle_gamma   90.00
#
_symmetry.space_group_name_H-M   'P 1'
#
loop_
_entity.id
_entity.type
_entity.pdbx_description
1 polymer ?
#
loop_
_entity_poly.entity_id
_entity_poly.type
_entity_poly.pdbx_seq_one_letter_code
_entity_poly.pdbx_strand_id
1 'polypeptide(L)' 'MAINENTTQIDPDIAQSARTLIGQYGDDAAVIATLRAAELAATGNVDSLFFWDSVIELIEDMAEGKAPQDA' A
#
# COMPACT_ATOMS: atom_id res chain seq x y z
N MET A 1 14.17 -17.21 26.83
CA MET A 1 14.35 -15.78 26.51
C MET A 1 14.94 -15.70 25.11
N ALA A 2 14.40 -14.81 24.27
CA ALA A 2 14.76 -14.57 22.86
C ALA A 2 14.25 -15.66 21.88
N ILE A 3 13.55 -15.39 20.78
CA ILE A 3 13.37 -14.18 19.95
C ILE A 3 11.94 -14.23 19.35
N ASN A 4 11.15 -13.16 19.46
CA ASN A 4 9.95 -13.01 18.61
C ASN A 4 10.39 -12.21 17.39
N GLU A 5 10.62 -12.89 16.27
CA GLU A 5 10.84 -12.28 14.97
C GLU A 5 9.51 -11.69 14.47
N ASN A 6 9.09 -10.56 15.04
CA ASN A 6 8.03 -9.75 14.44
C ASN A 6 8.67 -8.86 13.37
N THR A 7 9.16 -9.50 12.31
CA THR A 7 9.52 -8.80 11.08
C THR A 7 8.24 -8.29 10.45
N THR A 8 8.25 -7.00 10.14
CA THR A 8 7.22 -6.20 9.49
C THR A 8 6.67 -6.88 8.23
N GLN A 9 5.75 -7.83 8.38
CA GLN A 9 5.14 -8.50 7.24
C GLN A 9 4.02 -7.59 6.71
N ILE A 10 4.26 -6.98 5.55
CA ILE A 10 3.23 -6.24 4.82
C ILE A 10 2.03 -7.18 4.59
N ASP A 11 0.82 -6.68 4.85
CA ASP A 11 -0.41 -7.44 4.62
C ASP A 11 -0.43 -7.95 3.16
N PRO A 12 -0.69 -9.26 2.93
CA PRO A 12 -0.71 -9.83 1.59
C PRO A 12 -1.72 -9.12 0.66
N ASP A 13 -2.84 -8.62 1.18
CA ASP A 13 -3.85 -7.94 0.39
C ASP A 13 -3.41 -6.53 -0.03
N ILE A 14 -2.66 -5.84 0.85
CA ILE A 14 -2.00 -4.56 0.51
C ILE A 14 -0.98 -4.78 -0.60
N ALA A 15 -0.11 -5.80 -0.44
CA ALA A 15 0.92 -6.11 -1.43
C ALA A 15 0.35 -6.54 -2.78
N GLN A 16 -0.72 -7.34 -2.78
CA GLN A 16 -1.38 -7.77 -4.01
C GLN A 16 -2.08 -6.60 -4.71
N SER A 17 -2.71 -5.70 -3.95
CA SER A 17 -3.37 -4.51 -4.49
C SER A 17 -2.37 -3.54 -5.12
N ALA A 18 -1.26 -3.26 -4.43
CA ALA A 18 -0.17 -2.43 -4.95
C ALA A 18 0.39 -2.98 -6.27
N ARG A 19 0.74 -4.28 -6.31
CA ARG A 19 1.24 -4.94 -7.53
C ARG A 19 0.24 -4.90 -8.67
N THR A 20 -1.04 -5.09 -8.37
CA THR A 20 -2.12 -5.04 -9.37
C THR A 20 -2.24 -3.65 -9.96
N LEU A 21 -2.23 -2.60 -9.13
CA LEU A 21 -2.31 -1.22 -9.59
C LEU A 21 -1.06 -0.82 -10.40
N ILE A 22 0.14 -1.16 -9.93
CA ILE A 22 1.39 -0.93 -10.68
C ILE A 22 1.34 -1.63 -12.03
N GLY A 23 0.89 -2.89 -12.08
CA GLY A 23 0.80 -3.65 -13.32
C GLY A 23 -0.22 -3.09 -14.33
N GLN A 24 -1.26 -2.41 -13.86
CA GLN A 24 -2.32 -1.86 -14.71
C GLN A 24 -2.08 -0.40 -15.13
N TYR A 25 -1.49 0.39 -14.23
CA TYR A 25 -1.44 1.84 -14.34
C TYR A 25 0.00 2.40 -14.31
N GLY A 26 1.02 1.58 -14.02
CA GLY A 26 2.40 2.03 -13.98
C GLY A 26 2.61 3.18 -13.00
N ASP A 27 3.18 4.28 -13.48
CA ASP A 27 3.46 5.49 -12.71
C ASP A 27 2.18 6.14 -12.12
N ASP A 28 1.01 5.90 -12.71
CA ASP A 28 -0.27 6.43 -12.23
C ASP A 28 -0.88 5.60 -11.08
N ALA A 29 -0.26 4.48 -10.67
CA ALA A 29 -0.83 3.57 -9.68
C ALA A 29 -1.17 4.24 -8.34
N ALA A 30 -0.31 5.12 -7.83
CA ALA A 30 -0.55 5.87 -6.59
C ALA A 30 -1.71 6.86 -6.73
N VAL A 31 -1.85 7.50 -7.89
CA VAL A 31 -2.96 8.40 -8.21
C VAL A 31 -4.28 7.64 -8.20
N ILE A 32 -4.32 6.45 -8.84
CA ILE A 32 -5.52 5.60 -8.85
C ILE A 32 -5.89 5.13 -7.44
N ALA A 33 -4.91 4.73 -6.62
CA ALA A 33 -5.14 4.35 -5.23
C ALA A 33 -5.71 5.52 -4.40
N THR A 34 -5.18 6.73 -4.59
CA THR A 34 -5.64 7.96 -3.92
C THR A 34 -7.08 8.29 -4.28
N LEU A 35 -7.47 8.17 -5.56
CA LEU A 35 -8.84 8.41 -5.98
C LEU A 35 -9.83 7.43 -5.34
N ARG A 36 -9.44 6.14 -5.23
CA ARG A 36 -10.25 5.13 -4.52
C ARG A 36 -10.37 5.43 -3.04
N ALA A 37 -9.27 5.79 -2.39
CA ALA A 37 -9.26 6.19 -0.99
C ALA A 37 -10.24 7.36 -0.73
N ALA A 38 -10.19 8.39 -1.58
CA ALA A 38 -11.08 9.54 -1.49
C ALA A 38 -12.56 9.19 -1.68
N GLU A 39 -12.89 8.31 -2.62
CA GLU A 39 -14.27 7.83 -2.84
C GLU A 39 -14.80 7.09 -1.60
N LEU A 40 -13.98 6.24 -0.99
CA LEU A 40 -14.36 5.45 0.18
C LEU A 40 -14.47 6.30 1.44
N ALA A 41 -13.58 7.28 1.61
CA ALA A 41 -13.70 8.29 2.65
C ALA A 41 -15.01 9.09 2.52
N ALA A 42 -15.37 9.50 1.30
CA ALA A 42 -16.59 10.27 1.03
C ALA A 42 -17.88 9.48 1.34
N THR A 43 -17.83 8.15 1.28
CA THR A 43 -18.95 7.26 1.63
C THR A 43 -18.96 6.82 3.10
N GLY A 44 -17.99 7.28 3.90
CA GLY A 44 -17.88 6.98 5.33
C GLY A 44 -17.22 5.63 5.65
N ASN A 45 -16.58 4.99 4.67
CA ASN A 45 -15.88 3.72 4.86
C ASN A 45 -14.42 3.95 5.30
N VAL A 46 -14.25 4.25 6.59
CA VAL A 46 -12.95 4.61 7.19
C VAL A 46 -11.98 3.42 7.23
N ASP A 47 -12.47 2.19 7.43
CA ASP A 47 -11.60 1.00 7.43
C ASP A 47 -10.96 0.78 6.06
N SER A 48 -11.73 1.00 4.98
CA SER A 48 -11.17 0.90 3.63
C SER A 48 -10.23 2.06 3.32
N LEU A 49 -10.45 3.25 3.88
CA LEU A 49 -9.51 4.37 3.75
C LEU A 49 -8.13 3.98 4.30
N PHE A 50 -8.08 3.41 5.52
CA PHE A 50 -6.81 2.98 6.12
C PHE A 50 -6.08 1.93 5.27
N PHE A 51 -6.83 0.96 4.73
CA PHE A 51 -6.27 -0.02 3.80
C PHE A 51 -5.63 0.65 2.56
N TRP A 52 -6.33 1.59 1.93
CA TRP A 52 -5.82 2.27 0.74
C TRP A 52 -4.64 3.20 1.02
N ASP A 53 -4.60 3.85 2.19
CA ASP A 53 -3.44 4.62 2.63
C ASP A 53 -2.18 3.75 2.69
N SER A 54 -2.27 2.54 3.25
CA SER A 54 -1.15 1.61 3.27
C SER A 54 -0.76 1.07 1.88
N VAL A 55 -1.74 0.94 0.96
CA VAL A 55 -1.45 0.59 -0.45
C VAL A 55 -0.72 1.74 -1.15
N ILE A 56 -1.10 2.99 -0.91
CA ILE A 56 -0.45 4.19 -1.48
C ILE A 56 1.00 4.27 -1.00
N GLU A 57 1.22 4.16 0.31
CA GLU A 57 2.57 4.19 0.91
C GLU A 57 3.47 3.12 0.29
N LEU A 58 2.96 1.89 0.13
CA LEU A 58 3.72 0.82 -0.52
C LEU A 58 4.05 1.10 -1.99
N ILE A 59 3.12 1.67 -2.75
CA ILE A 59 3.36 2.01 -4.16
C ILE A 59 4.43 3.11 -4.26
N GLU A 60 4.36 4.13 -3.40
CA GLU A 60 5.33 5.23 -3.36
C GLU A 60 6.73 4.72 -2.96
N ASP A 61 6.83 3.88 -1.92
CA ASP A 61 8.09 3.25 -1.52
C ASP A 61 8.70 2.42 -2.66
N MET A 62 7.88 1.63 -3.36
CA MET A 62 8.32 0.85 -4.52
C MET A 62 8.80 1.73 -5.69
N ALA A 63 8.12 2.87 -5.94
CA ALA A 63 8.46 3.80 -7.01
C ALA A 63 9.73 4.59 -6.72
N GLU A 64 9.97 4.96 -5.45
CA GLU A 64 11.19 5.64 -5.00
C GLU A 64 12.42 4.70 -4.95
N GLY A 65 12.23 3.40 -5.20
CA GLY A 65 13.29 2.41 -5.08
C GLY A 65 13.65 2.07 -3.63
N LYS A 66 12.81 2.46 -2.66
CA LYS A 66 12.86 1.97 -1.28
C LYS A 66 12.28 0.56 -1.23
N ALA A 67 13.00 -0.40 -1.79
CA ALA A 67 12.79 -1.78 -1.41
C ALA A 67 13.05 -1.92 0.10
N PRO A 68 12.31 -2.76 0.85
CA PRO A 68 12.53 -2.93 2.29
C PRO A 68 13.81 -3.74 2.57
N GLN A 69 14.98 -3.24 2.17
CA GLN A 69 16.29 -3.89 2.37
C GLN A 69 17.46 -2.89 2.26
N ASP A 70 17.51 -1.83 3.07
CA ASP A 70 18.76 -1.08 3.35
C ASP A 70 18.68 -0.37 4.72
N ALA A 71 18.36 -1.12 5.78
CA ALA A 71 18.49 -0.69 7.18
C ALA A 71 19.10 -1.81 8.03
#